data_AF-A0A4Q7NXN1-F1
#
_entry.id   AF-A0A4Q7NXN1-F1
#
_cell.length_a   1.000
_cell.length_b   1.000
_cell.length_c   1.000
_cell.angle_alpha   90.00
_cell.angle_beta   90.00
_cell.angle_gamma   90.00
#
_symmetry.space_group_name_H-M   'P 1'
#
loop_
_entity.id
_entity.type
_entity.pdbx_description
1 polymer ?
#
loop_
_entity_poly.entity_id
_entity_poly.type
_entity_poly.pdbx_seq_one_letter_code
_entity_poly.pdbx_strand_id
1 'polypeptide(L)'
;MAGALGVREVSSALFNNDKMIEVVLELDRWRGVGVTTRELARTIGIADDLVKKVILRLLDAGLVKQLNRVGGRRGPLPYEVQETAAWRALVDLATALKAAA
;
A
#
# COMPACT_ATOMS: atom_id res chain seq x y z
N MET A 1 -19.13 -3.70 -25.52
CA MET A 1 -17.73 -4.00 -25.15
C MET A 1 -17.41 -3.18 -23.92
N ALA A 2 -17.23 -3.79 -22.75
CA ALA A 2 -16.68 -3.06 -21.62
C ALA A 2 -15.23 -2.70 -21.99
N GLY A 3 -14.93 -1.41 -22.10
CA GLY A 3 -13.54 -0.96 -22.25
C GLY A 3 -12.71 -1.48 -21.08
N ALA A 4 -11.43 -1.79 -21.32
CA ALA A 4 -10.52 -2.14 -20.23
C ALA A 4 -10.55 -1.02 -19.19
N LEU A 5 -10.97 -1.34 -17.98
CA LEU A 5 -10.99 -0.39 -16.87
C LEU A 5 -9.54 -0.10 -16.48
N GLY A 6 -9.21 1.17 -16.23
CA GLY A 6 -7.88 1.53 -15.74
C GLY A 6 -7.63 0.99 -14.33
N VAL A 7 -6.35 0.80 -13.97
CA VAL A 7 -5.94 0.22 -12.66
C VAL A 7 -6.63 0.90 -11.47
N ARG A 8 -6.82 2.23 -11.53
CA ARG A 8 -7.47 3.02 -10.47
C ARG A 8 -8.97 2.78 -10.36
N GLU A 9 -9.63 2.53 -11.49
CA GLU A 9 -11.06 2.20 -11.55
C GLU A 9 -11.30 0.81 -10.97
N VAL A 10 -10.46 -0.16 -11.36
CA VAL A 10 -10.47 -1.52 -10.79
C VAL A 10 -10.19 -1.49 -9.29
N SER A 11 -9.17 -0.74 -8.85
CA SER A 11 -8.86 -0.57 -7.43
C SER A 11 -10.04 0.01 -6.66
N SER A 12 -10.69 1.04 -7.22
CA SER A 12 -11.87 1.66 -6.60
C SER A 12 -13.03 0.67 -6.46
N ALA A 13 -13.30 -0.10 -7.52
CA ALA A 13 -14.40 -1.07 -7.54
C ALA A 13 -14.21 -2.21 -6.52
N LEU A 14 -12.98 -2.68 -6.33
CA LEU A 14 -12.69 -3.83 -5.45
C LEU A 14 -12.40 -3.43 -4.00
N PHE A 15 -11.65 -2.34 -3.79
CA PHE A 15 -11.13 -1.97 -2.47
C PHE A 15 -11.78 -0.71 -1.88
N ASN A 16 -12.74 -0.11 -2.60
CA ASN A 16 -13.30 1.19 -2.26
C ASN A 16 -12.18 2.23 -1.98
N ASN A 17 -11.15 2.18 -2.82
CA ASN A 17 -9.96 3.04 -2.79
C ASN A 17 -9.20 2.91 -4.12
N ASP A 18 -8.93 4.04 -4.77
CA ASP A 18 -8.31 4.08 -6.10
C ASP A 18 -6.78 3.88 -6.07
N LYS A 19 -6.15 3.93 -4.89
CA LYS A 19 -4.69 3.81 -4.69
C LYS A 19 -4.23 2.52 -4.02
N MET A 20 -5.15 1.64 -3.63
CA MET A 20 -4.82 0.41 -2.90
C MET A 20 -3.78 -0.43 -3.66
N ILE A 21 -4.01 -0.67 -4.95
CA ILE A 21 -3.12 -1.47 -5.80
C ILE A 21 -1.73 -0.81 -5.90
N GLU A 22 -1.67 0.49 -6.18
CA GLU A 22 -0.40 1.23 -6.30
C GLU A 22 0.41 1.16 -4.99
N VAL A 23 -0.25 1.37 -3.85
CA VAL A 23 0.37 1.36 -2.52
C VAL A 23 0.84 -0.04 -2.11
N VAL A 24 0.03 -1.09 -2.33
CA VAL A 24 0.41 -2.47 -2.02
C VAL A 24 1.64 -2.89 -2.80
N LEU A 25 1.64 -2.66 -4.12
CA LEU A 25 2.75 -3.07 -4.99
C LEU A 25 4.02 -2.29 -4.67
N GLU A 26 3.91 -1.01 -4.30
CA GLU A 26 5.08 -0.25 -3.89
C GLU A 26 5.59 -0.73 -2.52
N LEU A 27 4.73 -0.87 -1.51
CA LEU A 27 5.10 -1.44 -0.21
C LEU A 27 5.83 -2.78 -0.33
N ASP A 28 5.41 -3.61 -1.29
CA ASP A 28 6.01 -4.91 -1.53
C ASP A 28 7.50 -4.84 -1.95
N ARG A 29 7.90 -3.74 -2.58
CA ARG A 29 9.30 -3.48 -2.95
C ARG A 29 10.16 -3.08 -1.76
N TRP A 30 9.53 -2.60 -0.68
CA TRP A 30 10.18 -2.19 0.57
C TRP A 30 10.13 -3.30 1.63
N ARG A 31 9.86 -4.57 1.26
CA ARG A 31 9.86 -5.69 2.20
C ARG A 31 11.14 -5.74 3.04
N GLY A 32 10.98 -5.99 4.34
CA GLY A 32 12.08 -6.03 5.31
C GLY A 32 12.69 -4.66 5.64
N VAL A 33 12.16 -3.57 5.07
CA VAL A 33 12.61 -2.21 5.33
C VAL A 33 11.45 -1.38 5.88
N GLY A 34 11.69 -0.67 6.98
CA GLY A 34 10.73 0.29 7.51
C GLY A 34 10.56 1.48 6.57
N VAL A 35 9.35 1.71 6.08
CA VAL A 35 9.04 2.81 5.16
C VAL A 35 7.99 3.75 5.74
N THR A 36 8.20 5.06 5.59
CA THR A 36 7.24 6.07 6.04
C THR A 36 6.19 6.36 4.95
N THR A 37 5.03 6.86 5.37
CA THR A 37 3.98 7.33 4.45
C THR A 37 4.52 8.33 3.42
N ARG A 38 5.39 9.26 3.85
CA ARG A 38 5.96 10.30 3.01
C ARG A 38 6.91 9.74 1.95
N GLU A 39 7.75 8.76 2.32
CA GLU A 39 8.64 8.10 1.36
C GLU A 39 7.83 7.37 0.30
N LEU A 40 6.79 6.63 0.71
CA LEU A 40 5.94 5.91 -0.21
C LEU A 40 5.15 6.85 -1.13
N ALA A 41 4.57 7.93 -0.58
CA ALA A 41 3.86 8.95 -1.34
C ALA A 41 4.74 9.61 -2.39
N ARG A 42 6.00 9.94 -2.03
CA ARG A 42 6.99 10.47 -2.95
C ARG A 42 7.32 9.49 -4.08
N THR A 43 7.48 8.21 -3.77
CA THR A 43 7.84 7.20 -4.79
C THR A 43 6.69 6.93 -5.76
N ILE A 44 5.45 6.89 -5.26
CA ILE A 44 4.25 6.68 -6.09
C ILE A 44 3.86 7.96 -6.85
N GLY A 45 4.22 9.14 -6.34
CA GLY A 45 3.83 10.43 -6.91
C GLY A 45 2.40 10.84 -6.56
N ILE A 46 1.93 10.51 -5.34
CA ILE A 46 0.59 10.86 -4.84
C ILE A 46 0.67 11.56 -3.48
N ALA A 47 -0.45 12.15 -3.02
CA ALA A 47 -0.49 12.85 -1.74
C ALA A 47 -0.37 11.90 -0.52
N ASP A 48 0.35 12.33 0.51
CA ASP A 48 0.56 11.58 1.76
C ASP A 48 -0.74 11.08 2.39
N ASP A 49 -1.80 11.88 2.39
CA ASP A 49 -3.09 11.51 2.99
C ASP A 49 -3.77 10.32 2.28
N LEU A 50 -3.55 10.16 0.98
CA LEU A 50 -4.08 9.01 0.22
C LEU A 50 -3.34 7.73 0.61
N VAL A 51 -2.02 7.80 0.72
CA VAL A 51 -1.20 6.68 1.21
C VAL A 51 -1.55 6.33 2.64
N LYS A 52 -1.69 7.34 3.51
CA LYS A 52 -2.01 7.16 4.93
C LYS A 52 -3.30 6.37 5.13
N LYS A 53 -4.34 6.67 4.36
CA LYS A 53 -5.62 5.91 4.42
C LYS A 53 -5.43 4.43 4.09
N VAL A 54 -4.59 4.10 3.12
CA VAL A 54 -4.29 2.71 2.77
C VAL A 54 -3.45 2.02 3.85
N ILE A 55 -2.39 2.68 4.32
CA ILE A 55 -1.52 2.15 5.38
C ILE A 55 -2.30 1.83 6.65
N LEU A 56 -3.19 2.73 7.08
CA LEU A 56 -4.01 2.50 8.27
C LEU A 56 -4.93 1.29 8.10
N ARG A 57 -5.56 1.11 6.93
CA ARG A 57 -6.37 -0.09 6.64
C ARG A 57 -5.54 -1.37 6.68
N LEU A 58 -4.32 -1.33 6.13
CA LEU A 58 -3.40 -2.47 6.15
C LEU A 58 -2.93 -2.78 7.58
N LEU A 59 -2.74 -1.74 8.41
CA LEU A 59 -2.36 -1.88 9.81
C LEU A 59 -3.49 -2.51 10.62
N ASP A 60 -4.72 -2.02 10.45
CA ASP A 60 -5.92 -2.56 11.09
C ASP A 60 -6.18 -4.02 10.68
N ALA A 61 -5.84 -4.38 9.44
CA ALA A 61 -5.92 -5.75 8.93
C ALA A 61 -4.75 -6.65 9.38
N GLY A 62 -3.76 -6.11 10.10
CA GLY A 62 -2.57 -6.86 10.52
C GLY A 62 -1.61 -7.25 9.39
N LEU A 63 -1.70 -6.59 8.23
CA LEU A 63 -0.86 -6.85 7.06
C LEU A 63 0.44 -6.05 7.05
N VAL A 64 0.44 -4.91 7.76
CA VAL A 64 1.66 -4.17 8.09
C VAL A 64 1.74 -4.01 9.62
N LYS A 65 2.93 -3.72 10.12
CA LYS A 65 3.17 -3.35 11.52
C LYS A 65 3.82 -1.99 11.59
N GLN A 66 3.49 -1.25 12.64
CA GLN A 66 4.13 0.01 12.97
C GLN A 66 5.46 -0.26 13.67
N LEU A 67 6.52 0.41 13.22
CA LEU A 67 7.84 0.37 13.85
C LEU A 67 8.03 1.51 14.86
N ASN A 68 9.11 1.44 15.63
CA ASN A 68 9.50 2.54 16.52
C ASN A 68 9.81 3.81 15.72
N ARG A 69 9.47 4.97 16.29
CA ARG A 69 9.76 6.26 15.67
C ARG A 69 11.27 6.49 15.57
N VAL A 70 11.73 6.98 14.43
CA VAL A 70 13.13 7.34 14.21
C VAL A 70 13.39 8.74 14.78
N GLY A 71 14.30 8.89 15.74
CA GLY A 71 14.63 10.21 16.32
C GLY A 71 13.69 10.71 17.42
N GLY A 72 12.95 9.81 18.09
CA GLY A 72 12.18 10.12 19.29
C GLY A 72 10.69 10.38 19.07
N ARG A 73 10.00 10.97 20.07
CA ARG A 73 8.52 11.01 20.17
C ARG A 73 7.81 11.73 19.01
N ARG A 74 8.48 12.66 18.32
CA ARG A 74 7.97 13.38 17.13
C ARG A 74 8.63 12.95 15.81
N GLY A 75 9.44 11.90 15.86
CA GLY A 75 10.13 11.36 14.70
C GLY A 75 9.19 10.71 13.67
N PRO A 76 9.68 10.49 12.43
CA PRO A 76 8.95 9.74 11.41
C PRO A 76 8.55 8.37 11.94
N LEU A 77 7.36 7.93 11.51
CA LEU A 77 6.80 6.66 11.93
C LEU A 77 6.83 5.68 10.76
N PRO A 78 7.77 4.72 10.74
CA PRO A 78 7.86 3.75 9.68
C PRO A 78 6.87 2.60 9.89
N TYR A 79 6.49 1.97 8.78
CA TYR A 79 5.69 0.76 8.72
C TYR A 79 6.48 -0.32 7.98
N GLU A 80 6.28 -1.57 8.36
CA GLU A 80 6.90 -2.72 7.72
C GLU A 80 5.82 -3.74 7.35
N VAL A 81 5.97 -4.35 6.18
CA VAL A 81 5.11 -5.46 5.74
C VAL A 81 5.27 -6.66 6.68
N GLN A 82 4.15 -7.33 6.99
CA GLN A 82 4.18 -8.62 7.66
C GLN A 82 4.10 -9.74 6.62
N GLU A 83 5.07 -10.68 6.63
CA GLU A 83 5.19 -11.77 5.65
C GLU A 83 4.17 -12.91 5.84
N THR A 84 2.90 -12.55 5.90
CA THR A 84 1.79 -13.49 6.05
C THR A 84 1.34 -14.06 4.69
N ALA A 85 0.60 -15.16 4.72
CA ALA A 85 -0.05 -15.69 3.51
C ALA A 85 -1.07 -14.68 2.93
N ALA A 86 -1.75 -13.92 3.80
CA ALA A 86 -2.70 -12.89 3.39
C ALA A 86 -2.03 -11.74 2.62
N TRP A 87 -0.83 -11.30 3.04
CA TRP A 87 -0.05 -10.30 2.30
C TRP A 87 0.29 -10.79 0.90
N ARG A 88 0.79 -12.02 0.77
CA ARG A 88 1.15 -12.61 -0.54
C ARG A 88 -0.06 -12.65 -1.48
N ALA A 89 -1.20 -13.15 -0.99
CA ALA A 89 -2.43 -13.19 -1.78
C ALA A 89 -2.89 -11.80 -2.24
N LEU A 90 -2.75 -10.78 -1.39
CA LEU A 90 -3.08 -9.40 -1.75
C LEU A 90 -2.15 -8.85 -2.85
N VAL A 91 -0.86 -9.15 -2.77
CA VAL A 91 0.13 -8.74 -3.79
C VAL A 91 -0.11 -9.46 -5.11
N ASP A 92 -0.39 -10.75 -5.07
CA ASP A 92 -0.71 -11.56 -6.25
C ASP A 92 -1.95 -11.01 -6.96
N LEU A 93 -3.01 -10.71 -6.18
CA LEU A 93 -4.21 -10.07 -6.70
C LEU A 93 -3.91 -8.69 -7.29
N ALA A 94 -3.20 -7.83 -6.57
CA ALA A 94 -2.84 -6.49 -7.06
C ALA A 94 -2.01 -6.55 -8.35
N THR A 95 -1.11 -7.52 -8.47
CA THR A 95 -0.29 -7.75 -9.67
C THR A 95 -1.15 -8.20 -10.84
N ALA A 96 -2.04 -9.18 -10.63
CA ALA A 96 -2.93 -9.67 -11.66
C ALA A 96 -3.87 -8.57 -12.17
N LEU A 97 -4.44 -7.77 -11.27
CA LEU A 97 -5.33 -6.65 -11.63
C LEU A 97 -4.59 -5.56 -12.39
N LYS A 98 -3.34 -5.25 -12.01
CA LYS A 98 -2.51 -4.28 -12.74
C LYS A 98 -2.12 -4.76 -14.14
N ALA A 99 -1.96 -6.07 -14.33
CA ALA A 99 -1.64 -6.64 -15.64
C ALA A 99 -2.87 -6.74 -16.57
N ALA A 100 -4.07 -6.82 -15.99
CA ALA A 100 -5.33 -6.93 -16.72
C ALA A 100 -5.96 -5.58 -17.12
N ALA A 101 -5.45 -4.47 -16.56
CA ALA A 101 -5.91 -3.10 -16.75
C ALA A 101 -4.96 -2.31 -17.64
#